data_AF-A0AAW9I556-F1
#
_entry.id   AF-A0AAW9I556-F1
#
_cell.length_a   1.000
_cell.length_b   1.000
_cell.length_c   1.000
_cell.angle_alpha   90.00
_cell.angle_beta   90.00
_cell.angle_gamma   90.00
#
_symmetry.space_group_name_H-M   'P 1'
#
loop_
_entity.id
_entity.type
_entity.pdbx_description
1 polymer ?
#
loop_
_entity_poly.entity_id
_entity_poly.type
_entity_poly.pdbx_seq_one_letter_code
_entity_poly.pdbx_strand_id
1 'polypeptide(L)'
;MNNKDKAIGVFDSGLGGVSVLKELVETMPNEKFLYYGDSANAPYGIKTKEEITERCVDIIEFFLSKGVKAIVIACNTATSAAANI
;
A
#
# COMPACT_ATOMS: atom_id res chain seq x y z
N MET A 1 5.92 20.89 8.29
CA MET A 1 6.48 20.09 7.17
C MET A 1 5.67 20.38 5.93
N ASN A 2 6.33 20.60 4.80
CA ASN A 2 5.62 20.86 3.56
C ASN A 2 5.10 19.53 2.99
N ASN A 3 3.99 19.52 2.25
CA ASN A 3 3.42 18.26 1.74
C ASN A 3 4.42 17.51 0.82
N LYS A 4 5.33 18.24 0.18
CA LYS A 4 6.40 17.68 -0.66
C LYS A 4 7.38 16.79 0.11
N ASP A 5 7.55 17.00 1.41
CA ASP A 5 8.54 16.27 2.22
C ASP A 5 8.05 14.92 2.71
N LYS A 6 6.72 14.70 2.68
CA LYS A 6 6.03 13.49 3.13
C LYS A 6 6.11 12.39 2.06
N ALA A 7 6.19 11.14 2.52
CA ALA A 7 6.23 9.99 1.63
C ALA A 7 4.84 9.63 1.06
N ILE A 8 4.84 8.90 -0.06
CA ILE A 8 3.71 8.15 -0.58
C ILE A 8 3.81 6.73 -0.01
N GLY A 9 2.77 6.27 0.68
CA GLY A 9 2.65 4.89 1.13
C GLY A 9 2.31 3.98 -0.05
N VAL A 10 2.97 2.84 -0.19
CA VAL A 10 2.68 1.84 -1.22
C VAL A 10 2.58 0.49 -0.52
N PHE A 11 1.51 -0.26 -0.71
CA PHE A 11 1.43 -1.60 -0.10
C PHE A 11 0.93 -2.69 -1.04
N ASP A 12 1.38 -3.91 -0.77
CA ASP A 12 0.93 -5.13 -1.42
C ASP A 12 0.80 -6.26 -0.39
N SER A 13 0.06 -7.30 -0.76
CA SER A 13 -0.08 -8.53 0.02
C SER A 13 1.23 -9.31 0.18
N GLY A 14 2.27 -9.00 -0.61
CA GLY A 14 3.56 -9.67 -0.57
C GLY A 14 4.66 -8.86 -1.26
N LEU A 15 5.43 -9.50 -2.14
CA LEU A 15 6.52 -8.87 -2.91
C LEU A 15 6.11 -8.43 -4.33
N GLY A 16 4.89 -8.75 -4.78
CA GLY A 16 4.44 -8.49 -6.15
C GLY A 16 4.38 -6.99 -6.48
N GLY A 17 4.03 -6.18 -5.48
CA GLY A 17 3.91 -4.73 -5.59
C GLY A 17 5.23 -3.98 -5.76
N VAL A 18 6.39 -4.67 -5.68
CA VAL A 18 7.69 -4.04 -5.96
C VAL A 18 7.79 -3.61 -7.42
N SER A 19 7.10 -4.30 -8.34
CA SER A 19 7.01 -3.89 -9.74
C SER A 19 6.33 -2.52 -9.91
N VAL A 20 5.22 -2.29 -9.19
CA VAL A 20 4.54 -1.00 -9.14
C VAL A 20 5.43 0.06 -8.49
N LEU A 21 6.09 -0.27 -7.38
CA LEU A 21 7.02 0.65 -6.72
C LEU A 21 8.16 1.09 -7.66
N LYS A 22 8.72 0.15 -8.44
CA LYS A 22 9.76 0.45 -9.42
C LYS A 22 9.29 1.50 -10.43
N GLU A 23 8.11 1.30 -11.03
CA GLU A 23 7.53 2.25 -11.99
C GLU A 23 7.28 3.64 -11.36
N LEU A 24 6.79 3.67 -10.11
CA LEU A 24 6.58 4.91 -9.37
C LEU A 24 7.89 5.68 -9.13
N VAL A 25 8.97 4.98 -8.78
CA VAL A 25 10.29 5.58 -8.57
C VAL A 25 10.86 6.12 -9.89
N GLU A 26 10.68 5.40 -10.99
CA GLU A 26 11.14 5.82 -12.32
C GLU A 26 10.34 7.04 -12.83
N THR A 27 9.02 7.06 -12.63
CA THR A 27 8.13 8.13 -13.10
C THR A 27 8.17 9.38 -12.20
N MET A 28 8.36 9.20 -10.89
CA MET A 28 8.35 10.27 -9.88
C MET A 28 9.63 10.24 -9.03
N PRO A 29 10.81 10.50 -9.62
CA PRO A 29 12.11 10.30 -8.95
C PRO A 29 12.36 11.24 -7.76
N ASN A 30 11.59 12.33 -7.66
CA ASN A 30 11.71 13.30 -6.57
C ASN A 30 10.78 12.97 -5.38
N GLU A 31 9.99 11.91 -5.50
CA GLU A 31 9.07 11.48 -4.46
C GLU A 31 9.73 10.51 -3.47
N LYS A 32 9.27 10.57 -2.22
CA LYS A 32 9.67 9.59 -1.20
C LYS A 32 8.61 8.51 -1.12
N PHE A 33 9.01 7.26 -1.02
CA PHE A 33 8.09 6.13 -0.92
C PHE A 33 8.31 5.37 0.38
N LEU A 34 7.22 4.94 1.00
CA LEU A 34 7.23 4.00 2.12
C LEU A 34 6.50 2.73 1.67
N TYR A 35 7.23 1.64 1.50
CA TYR A 35 6.66 0.38 1.05
C TYR A 35 6.28 -0.52 2.23
N TYR A 36 5.10 -1.13 2.17
CA TYR A 36 4.63 -2.13 3.13
C TYR A 36 4.24 -3.41 2.37
N GLY A 37 4.98 -4.49 2.60
CA GLY A 37 4.63 -5.81 2.07
C GLY A 37 4.04 -6.69 3.17
N ASP A 38 2.75 -7.04 3.08
CA ASP A 38 2.08 -7.86 4.09
C ASP A 38 2.34 -9.38 3.93
N SER A 39 3.61 -9.73 3.74
CA SER A 39 4.01 -11.12 3.43
C SER A 39 3.63 -12.11 4.54
N ALA A 40 3.51 -11.65 5.79
CA ALA A 40 3.07 -12.46 6.91
C ALA A 40 1.60 -12.93 6.76
N ASN A 41 0.79 -12.20 5.99
CA ASN A 41 -0.60 -12.50 5.71
C ASN A 41 -0.84 -12.87 4.24
N ALA A 42 0.22 -13.10 3.47
CA ALA A 42 0.10 -13.65 2.13
C ALA A 42 -0.41 -15.11 2.16
N PRO A 43 -1.04 -15.60 1.07
CA PRO A 43 -1.61 -14.83 -0.02
C PRO A 43 -2.98 -14.26 0.37
N TYR A 44 -3.36 -13.11 -0.18
CA TYR A 44 -4.70 -12.53 0.03
C TYR A 44 -5.78 -13.29 -0.76
N GLY A 45 -5.44 -13.95 -1.86
CA GLY A 45 -6.41 -14.63 -2.73
C GLY A 45 -7.18 -15.79 -2.09
N ILE A 46 -6.77 -16.28 -0.92
CA ILE A 46 -7.47 -17.34 -0.17
C ILE A 46 -8.32 -16.80 0.99
N LYS A 47 -8.30 -15.48 1.23
CA LYS A 47 -8.97 -14.82 2.34
C LYS A 47 -10.35 -14.32 1.92
N THR A 48 -11.23 -14.13 2.89
CA THR A 48 -12.53 -13.50 2.65
C THR A 48 -12.35 -12.01 2.38
N LYS A 49 -13.40 -11.39 1.81
CA LYS A 49 -13.38 -9.95 1.56
C LYS A 49 -13.26 -9.16 2.86
N GLU A 50 -13.91 -9.63 3.92
CA GLU A 50 -13.92 -9.02 5.24
C GLU A 50 -12.51 -9.05 5.85
N GLU A 51 -11.83 -10.22 5.81
CA GLU A 51 -10.46 -10.36 6.28
C GLU A 51 -9.51 -9.43 5.51
N ILE A 52 -9.61 -9.39 4.17
CA ILE A 52 -8.77 -8.48 3.36
C ILE A 52 -9.05 -7.01 3.69
N THR A 53 -10.31 -6.66 3.94
CA THR A 53 -10.72 -5.30 4.28
C THR A 53 -10.13 -4.86 5.61
N GLU A 54 -10.22 -5.69 6.65
CA GLU A 54 -9.63 -5.42 7.96
C GLU A 54 -8.11 -5.24 7.85
N ARG A 55 -7.43 -6.13 7.10
CA ARG A 55 -5.99 -5.99 6.84
C ARG A 55 -5.64 -4.68 6.12
N CYS A 56 -6.44 -4.27 5.13
CA CYS A 56 -6.23 -3.00 4.44
C CYS A 56 -6.40 -1.81 5.39
N VAL A 57 -7.38 -1.85 6.29
CA VAL A 57 -7.60 -0.81 7.31
C VAL A 57 -6.39 -0.71 8.23
N ASP A 58 -5.89 -1.82 8.78
CA ASP A 58 -4.69 -1.85 9.62
C ASP A 58 -3.48 -1.20 8.95
N ILE A 59 -3.27 -1.51 7.66
CA ILE A 59 -2.16 -0.98 6.87
C ILE A 59 -2.34 0.53 6.59
N ILE A 60 -3.57 0.96 6.32
CA ILE A 60 -3.90 2.38 6.14
C ILE A 60 -3.65 3.15 7.44
N GLU A 61 -4.09 2.64 8.59
CA GLU A 61 -3.82 3.24 9.90
C GLU A 61 -2.31 3.35 10.19
N PHE A 62 -1.55 2.31 9.86
CA PHE A 62 -0.09 2.37 9.91
C PHE A 62 0.45 3.53 9.07
N PHE A 63 0.01 3.69 7.82
CA PHE A 63 0.46 4.79 6.97
C PHE A 63 0.05 6.17 7.49
N LEU A 64 -1.17 6.31 8.01
CA LEU A 64 -1.64 7.55 8.63
C LEU A 64 -0.76 7.92 9.83
N SER A 65 -0.37 6.94 10.65
CA SER A 65 0.56 7.15 11.78
C SER A 65 1.96 7.62 11.33
N LYS A 66 2.38 7.26 10.11
CA LYS A 66 3.64 7.70 9.50
C LYS A 66 3.50 9.06 8.79
N GLY A 67 2.30 9.60 8.70
CA GLY A 67 2.04 10.91 8.10
C GLY A 67 2.31 10.95 6.59
N VAL A 68 2.04 9.85 5.88
CA VAL A 68 2.12 9.83 4.40
C VAL A 68 1.12 10.82 3.78
N LYS A 69 1.42 11.30 2.58
CA LYS A 69 0.56 12.25 1.86
C LYS A 69 -0.44 11.59 0.91
N ALA A 70 -0.17 10.36 0.52
CA ALA A 70 -1.00 9.53 -0.35
C ALA A 70 -0.71 8.05 -0.07
N ILE A 71 -1.65 7.18 -0.40
CA ILE A 71 -1.52 5.73 -0.28
C ILE A 71 -1.85 5.10 -1.64
N VAL A 72 -1.02 4.15 -2.07
CA VAL A 72 -1.18 3.36 -3.28
C VAL A 72 -1.38 1.90 -2.89
N ILE A 73 -2.48 1.31 -3.36
CA ILE A 73 -2.75 -0.12 -3.25
C ILE A 73 -2.15 -0.80 -4.48
N ALA A 74 -1.00 -1.47 -4.32
CA ALA A 74 -0.31 -2.16 -5.41
C ALA A 74 -0.77 -3.62 -5.61
N CYS A 75 -1.63 -4.13 -4.72
CA CYS A 75 -2.21 -5.47 -4.83
C CYS A 75 -3.59 -5.44 -5.51
N ASN A 76 -3.75 -6.12 -6.64
CA ASN A 76 -5.05 -6.22 -7.31
C ASN A 76 -6.15 -6.83 -6.42
N THR A 77 -5.82 -7.84 -5.63
CA THR A 77 -6.77 -8.48 -4.71
C THR A 77 -7.21 -7.53 -3.61
N ALA A 78 -6.27 -6.75 -3.04
CA ALA A 78 -6.61 -5.72 -2.05
C ALA A 78 -7.46 -4.61 -2.68
N THR A 79 -7.10 -4.13 -3.88
CA THR A 79 -7.88 -3.13 -4.62
C THR A 79 -9.31 -3.60 -4.85
N SER A 80 -9.50 -4.84 -5.31
CA SER A 80 -10.84 -5.39 -5.55
C SER A 80 -11.69 -5.50 -4.29
N ALA A 81 -11.08 -5.77 -3.14
CA ALA A 81 -11.80 -5.93 -1.87
C ALA A 81 -12.08 -4.58 -1.19
N ALA A 82 -11.13 -3.64 -1.28
CA ALA A 82 -10.99 -2.53 -0.34
C ALA A 82 -10.74 -1.16 -1.01
N ALA A 83 -10.91 -0.99 -2.32
CA ALA A 83 -10.73 0.34 -2.94
C ALA A 83 -11.85 1.35 -2.63
N ASN A 84 -12.99 0.90 -2.12
CA ASN A 84 -14.19 1.72 -1.90
C ASN A 84 -14.58 1.86 -0.41
N ILE A 85 -13.67 1.54 0.50
CA ILE A 85 -13.83 1.81 1.95
C ILE A 85 -13.25 3.18 2.28
#